data_AF-A0A6B2ULE3-F1
#
_entry.id   AF-A0A6B2ULE3-F1
#
_cell.length_a   1.000
_cell.length_b   1.000
_cell.length_c   1.000
_cell.angle_alpha   90.00
_cell.angle_beta   90.00
_cell.angle_gamma   90.00
#
_symmetry.space_group_name_H-M   'P 1'
#
loop_
_entity.id
_entity.type
_entity.pdbx_description
1 polymer ?
#
loop_
_entity_poly.entity_id
_entity_poly.type
_entity_poly.pdbx_seq_one_letter_code
_entity_poly.pdbx_strand_id
1 'polypeptide(L)'
;MRPRKHPRPQKAPMTDELWTIEQVSAYLGIKPSSARGLLSRWGVARTTTGTSSAGRLCSLYPAADVREAAARRPGRGARTDLDA
;
A
#
# COMPACT_ATOMS: atom_id res chain seq x y z
N MET A 1 -7.12 12.54 -23.89
CA MET A 1 -6.16 11.48 -23.46
C MET A 1 -5.45 11.96 -22.20
N ARG A 2 -5.66 11.33 -21.03
CA ARG A 2 -4.87 11.66 -19.83
C ARG A 2 -3.56 10.87 -19.87
N PRO A 3 -2.39 11.49 -19.66
CA PRO A 3 -1.12 10.76 -19.65
C PRO A 3 -1.16 9.77 -18.49
N ARG A 4 -1.20 8.48 -18.83
CA ARG A 4 -1.07 7.43 -17.84
C ARG A 4 0.42 7.22 -17.58
N LYS A 5 0.73 7.22 -16.28
CA LYS A 5 1.89 6.63 -15.64
C LYS A 5 3.15 7.50 -15.69
N HIS A 6 3.56 7.93 -14.51
CA HIS A 6 4.98 7.99 -14.20
C HIS A 6 5.67 6.76 -14.81
N PRO A 7 6.74 6.91 -15.61
CA PRO A 7 7.57 5.78 -15.94
C PRO A 7 8.11 5.25 -14.61
N ARG A 8 7.64 4.07 -14.18
CA ARG A 8 8.26 3.40 -13.04
C ARG A 8 9.70 3.13 -13.45
N PRO A 9 10.70 3.55 -12.66
CA PRO A 9 12.07 3.17 -12.92
C PRO A 9 12.13 1.65 -12.95
N GLN A 10 12.54 1.11 -14.10
CA GLN A 10 12.71 -0.31 -14.35
C GLN A 10 13.98 -0.73 -13.60
N LYS A 11 13.87 -0.99 -12.29
CA LYS A 11 14.97 -1.57 -11.52
C LYS A 11 14.82 -3.09 -11.54
N ALA A 12 15.87 -3.74 -12.06
CA ALA A 12 16.00 -5.16 -12.36
C ALA A 12 15.84 -6.09 -11.12
N PRO A 13 15.75 -7.43 -11.30
CA PRO A 13 14.91 -8.34 -10.52
C PRO A 13 15.45 -8.62 -9.12
N MET A 14 14.85 -7.97 -8.13
CA MET A 14 14.70 -8.55 -6.80
C MET A 14 13.20 -8.56 -6.53
N THR A 15 12.54 -9.67 -6.92
CA THR A 15 11.18 -10.06 -6.51
C THR A 15 10.22 -8.90 -6.30
N ASP A 16 9.39 -8.56 -7.30
CA ASP A 16 8.27 -7.61 -7.17
C ASP A 16 7.26 -8.20 -6.16
N GLU A 17 7.57 -8.05 -4.87
CA GLU A 17 6.78 -8.59 -3.78
C GLU A 17 5.49 -7.78 -3.75
N LEU A 18 4.43 -8.40 -4.26
CA LEU A 18 3.12 -7.80 -4.32
C LEU A 18 2.33 -8.15 -3.07
N TRP A 19 1.91 -7.12 -2.34
CA TRP A 19 1.10 -7.24 -1.15
C TRP A 19 -0.37 -6.99 -1.44
N THR A 20 -1.21 -7.87 -0.91
CA THR A 20 -2.63 -7.62 -0.74
C THR A 20 -2.86 -6.52 0.29
N ILE A 21 -4.07 -5.94 0.29
CA ILE A 21 -4.43 -4.96 1.32
C ILE A 21 -4.34 -5.53 2.74
N GLU A 22 -4.59 -6.82 2.91
CA GLU A 22 -4.46 -7.53 4.18
C GLU A 22 -3.00 -7.51 4.66
N GLN A 23 -2.06 -7.91 3.80
CA GLN A 23 -0.62 -7.87 4.11
C GLN A 23 -0.13 -6.45 4.40
N VAL A 24 -0.58 -5.46 3.63
CA VAL A 24 -0.26 -4.05 3.91
C VAL A 24 -0.79 -3.63 5.28
N SER A 25 -2.03 -3.97 5.59
CA SER A 25 -2.67 -3.60 6.86
C SER A 25 -1.98 -4.26 8.07
N ALA A 26 -1.57 -5.52 7.94
CA ALA A 26 -0.78 -6.23 8.93
C ALA A 26 0.60 -5.58 9.12
N TYR A 27 1.29 -5.23 8.03
CA TYR A 27 2.58 -4.54 8.08
C TYR A 27 2.48 -3.16 8.75
N LEU A 28 1.41 -2.41 8.46
CA LEU A 28 1.19 -1.07 9.02
C LEU A 28 0.55 -1.09 10.42
N GLY A 29 0.07 -2.23 10.89
CA GLY A 29 -0.63 -2.37 12.18
C GLY A 29 -1.96 -1.64 12.24
N ILE A 30 -2.71 -1.57 11.13
CA ILE A 30 -3.99 -0.85 11.03
C ILE A 30 -5.07 -1.72 10.38
N LYS A 31 -6.34 -1.27 10.42
CA LYS A 31 -7.44 -1.97 9.75
C LYS A 31 -7.32 -1.87 8.22
N PRO A 32 -7.71 -2.91 7.44
CA PRO A 32 -7.63 -2.91 5.97
C PRO A 32 -8.34 -1.73 5.29
N SER A 33 -9.52 -1.35 5.81
CA SER A 33 -10.28 -0.19 5.32
C SER A 33 -9.51 1.12 5.49
N SER A 34 -8.82 1.30 6.62
CA SER A 34 -7.97 2.46 6.89
C SER A 34 -6.70 2.44 6.04
N ALA A 35 -6.11 1.26 5.81
CA ALA A 35 -4.94 1.10 4.96
C ALA A 35 -5.20 1.60 3.54
N ARG A 36 -6.37 1.31 2.97
CA ARG A 36 -6.72 1.79 1.62
C ARG A 36 -6.77 3.32 1.53
N GLY A 37 -7.41 3.97 2.50
CA GLY A 37 -7.45 5.42 2.57
C GLY A 37 -6.06 6.03 2.77
N LEU A 38 -5.23 5.40 3.60
CA LEU A 38 -3.87 5.84 3.87
C LEU A 38 -2.96 5.73 2.64
N LEU A 39 -2.98 4.59 1.94
CA LEU A 39 -2.23 4.40 0.69
C LEU A 39 -2.63 5.42 -0.37
N SER A 40 -3.93 5.72 -0.49
CA SER A 40 -4.41 6.77 -1.40
C SER A 40 -3.85 8.14 -1.04
N ARG A 41 -3.79 8.49 0.25
CA ARG A 41 -3.20 9.76 0.73
C ARG A 41 -1.69 9.83 0.51
N TRP A 42 -1.00 8.69 0.58
CA TRP A 42 0.43 8.58 0.29
C TRP A 42 0.75 8.48 -1.20
N GLY A 43 -0.26 8.45 -2.08
CA GLY A 43 -0.06 8.30 -3.52
C GLY A 43 0.39 6.90 -3.95
N VAL A 44 0.30 5.90 -3.07
CA VAL A 44 0.65 4.51 -3.38
C VAL A 44 -0.48 3.90 -4.21
N ALA A 45 -0.24 3.75 -5.51
CA ALA A 45 -1.19 3.18 -6.44
C ALA A 45 -1.11 1.65 -6.47
N ARG A 46 -2.26 1.01 -6.71
CA ARG A 46 -2.28 -0.44 -7.01
C ARG A 46 -1.57 -0.72 -8.34
N THR A 47 -0.79 -1.80 -8.38
CA THR A 47 -0.10 -2.24 -9.59
C THR A 47 -1.02 -3.07 -10.47
N THR A 48 -1.66 -4.07 -9.88
CA THR A 48 -2.51 -5.03 -10.58
C THR A 48 -3.60 -5.57 -9.66
N THR A 49 -4.46 -6.41 -10.21
CA THR A 49 -5.42 -7.22 -9.45
C THR A 49 -4.90 -8.65 -9.42
N GLY A 50 -4.93 -9.27 -8.24
CA GLY A 50 -4.62 -10.69 -8.07
C GLY A 50 -5.74 -11.38 -7.29
N THR A 51 -5.44 -12.56 -6.78
CA THR A 51 -6.40 -13.37 -6.02
C THR A 51 -5.90 -13.50 -4.58
N SER A 52 -6.77 -13.22 -3.62
CA SER A 52 -6.50 -13.42 -2.20
C SER A 52 -6.49 -14.92 -1.86
N SER A 53 -5.96 -15.29 -0.69
CA SER A 53 -5.98 -16.68 -0.19
C SER A 53 -7.39 -17.29 -0.13
N ALA A 54 -8.44 -16.45 -0.07
CA ALA A 54 -9.84 -16.85 -0.11
C ALA A 54 -10.44 -16.93 -1.53
N GLY A 55 -9.61 -16.88 -2.58
CA GLY A 55 -10.08 -16.96 -3.98
C GLY A 55 -10.72 -15.68 -4.52
N ARG A 56 -10.75 -14.59 -3.76
CA ARG A 56 -11.39 -13.32 -4.16
C ARG A 56 -10.42 -12.40 -4.88
N LEU A 57 -10.91 -11.72 -5.92
CA LEU A 57 -10.14 -10.68 -6.61
C LEU A 57 -9.77 -9.55 -5.62
N CYS A 58 -8.49 -9.21 -5.55
CA CYS A 58 -7.96 -8.19 -4.66
C CYS A 58 -6.93 -7.31 -5.36
N SER A 59 -6.85 -6.03 -4.98
CA SER A 59 -5.80 -5.13 -5.45
C SER A 59 -4.46 -5.50 -4.81
N LEU A 60 -3.43 -5.55 -5.65
CA LEU A 60 -2.05 -5.80 -5.26
C LEU A 60 -1.23 -4.50 -5.31
N TYR A 61 -0.45 -4.28 -4.26
CA TYR A 61 0.40 -3.11 -4.06
C TYR A 61 1.85 -3.56 -4.01
N PRO A 62 2.77 -2.83 -4.64
CA PRO A 62 4.19 -3.15 -4.54
C PRO A 62 4.67 -2.89 -3.11
N ALA A 63 5.23 -3.92 -2.46
CA ALA A 63 5.72 -3.84 -1.09
C ALA A 63 6.78 -2.75 -0.93
N ALA A 64 7.61 -2.53 -1.96
CA ALA A 64 8.62 -1.49 -1.97
C ALA A 64 8.01 -0.08 -1.77
N ASP A 65 6.99 0.27 -2.55
CA ASP A 65 6.33 1.59 -2.42
C ASP A 65 5.64 1.72 -1.06
N VAL A 66 5.06 0.64 -0.53
CA VAL A 66 4.43 0.63 0.80
C VAL A 66 5.46 0.88 1.90
N ARG A 67 6.61 0.20 1.85
CA ARG A 67 7.72 0.39 2.81
C ARG A 67 8.30 1.79 2.72
N GLU A 68 8.49 2.30 1.50
CA GLU A 68 8.99 3.64 1.23
C GLU A 68 8.03 4.71 1.78
N ALA A 69 6.73 4.58 1.50
CA ALA A 69 5.71 5.48 2.02
C ALA A 69 5.59 5.41 3.56
N ALA A 70 5.72 4.21 4.13
CA ALA A 70 5.75 4.03 5.58
C ALA A 70 6.98 4.70 6.22
N ALA A 71 8.15 4.64 5.57
CA ALA A 71 9.37 5.30 6.03
C ALA A 71 9.26 6.84 5.95
N ARG A 72 8.52 7.37 4.98
CA ARG A 72 8.26 8.81 4.81
C ARG A 72 7.18 9.36 5.74
N ARG A 73 6.51 8.51 6.53
CA ARG A 73 5.36 8.90 7.34
C ARG A 73 5.73 9.97 8.36
N PRO A 74 5.16 11.20 8.29
CA PRO A 74 5.28 12.16 9.37
C PRO A 74 4.45 11.66 10.57
N GLY A 75 5.08 11.57 11.74
CA GLY A 75 4.41 11.23 13.00
C GLY A 75 4.27 9.73 13.28
N ARG A 76 5.34 9.13 13.80
CA ARG A 76 5.25 8.02 14.79
C ARG A 76 4.86 8.62 16.16
N GLY A 77 3.76 9.36 16.23
CA GLY A 77 3.41 10.14 17.42
C GLY A 77 2.17 11.01 17.24
N ALA A 78 1.00 10.38 17.22
CA ALA A 78 -0.28 10.96 17.67
C ALA A 78 -1.36 9.88 17.49
N ARG A 79 -1.56 9.07 18.53
CA ARG A 79 -2.85 8.40 18.71
C ARG A 79 -3.85 9.50 19.06
N THR A 80 -4.73 9.86 18.15
CA THR A 80 -5.85 10.80 18.41
C THR A 80 -7.14 10.03 18.72
N ASP A 81 -7.05 8.90 19.41
CA ASP A 81 -8.21 8.06 19.78
C ASP A 81 -8.36 7.85 21.29
N LEU A 82 -7.57 8.58 22.10
CA LEU A 82 -7.83 8.72 23.54
C LEU A 82 -8.51 10.07 23.76
N ASP A 83 -9.81 10.15 23.46
CA ASP A 83 -10.81 10.86 24.26
C ASP A 83 -12.20 10.76 23.57
N ALA A 84 -13.10 9.97 24.14
CA ALA A 84 -14.55 10.09 24.05
C ALA A 84 -15.22 9.33 25.20
#